data_AF-A0A177W9K3-F1
#
_entry.id   AF-A0A177W9K3-F1
#
_cell.length_a   1.000
_cell.length_b   1.000
_cell.length_c   1.000
_cell.angle_alpha   90.00
_cell.angle_beta   90.00
_cell.angle_gamma   90.00
#
_symmetry.space_group_name_H-M   'P 1'
#
loop_
_entity.id
_entity.type
_entity.pdbx_description
1 polymer ?
#
loop_
_entity_poly.entity_id
_entity_poly.type
_entity_poly.pdbx_seq_one_letter_code
_entity_poly.pdbx_strand_id
1 'polypeptide(L)'
;MTCIFRRTNIKDMARRILKMTYQHSRGLAMFVTIYKSMLLVQKKIKGFEHNTDSLIAGFVGGYIVFGENNNINNQIVLYCFSRVMVGLAKLAVKRELIPQPKYSFSVFAAMTWALVMWLFRHDRDTLQNSLQSSMQYLYNDSDVFDSVRNWIIYNK
;
A
#
# COMPACT_ATOMS: atom_id res chain seq x y z
N MET A 1 -3.49 10.22 -9.34
CA MET A 1 -4.77 9.80 -9.94
C MET A 1 -5.92 10.80 -9.67
N THR A 2 -6.02 11.41 -8.49
CA THR A 2 -7.16 12.30 -8.15
C THR A 2 -7.28 13.58 -8.97
N CYS A 3 -6.18 14.16 -9.48
CA CYS A 3 -6.22 15.39 -10.28
C CYS A 3 -6.94 15.24 -11.63
N ILE A 4 -6.89 14.05 -12.22
CA ILE A 4 -7.41 13.81 -13.58
C ILE A 4 -8.86 13.32 -13.54
N PHE A 5 -9.24 12.56 -12.49
CA PHE A 5 -10.52 11.86 -12.47
C PHE A 5 -11.58 12.45 -11.53
N ARG A 6 -11.26 13.47 -10.70
CA ARG A 6 -12.24 14.04 -9.76
C ARG A 6 -12.23 15.57 -9.80
N ARG A 7 -13.17 16.16 -10.57
CA ARG A 7 -13.45 17.61 -10.52
C ARG A 7 -14.07 17.97 -9.17
N THR A 8 -13.23 18.24 -8.20
CA THR A 8 -13.61 18.87 -6.93
C THR A 8 -13.01 20.26 -6.85
N ASN A 9 -13.69 21.18 -6.15
CA ASN A 9 -13.20 22.53 -5.90
C ASN A 9 -11.74 22.48 -5.39
N ILE A 10 -10.86 23.32 -5.94
CA ILE A 10 -9.41 23.31 -5.66
C ILE A 10 -9.15 23.46 -4.15
N LYS A 11 -10.00 24.23 -3.45
CA LYS A 11 -9.94 24.40 -1.99
C LYS A 11 -10.23 23.09 -1.24
N ASP A 12 -11.26 22.35 -1.65
CA ASP A 12 -11.63 21.08 -1.01
C ASP A 12 -10.64 19.96 -1.33
N MET A 13 -9.96 20.06 -2.47
CA MET A 13 -8.88 19.16 -2.85
C MET A 13 -7.62 19.41 -2.02
N ALA A 14 -7.17 20.67 -1.93
CA ALA A 14 -6.02 21.04 -1.10
C ALA A 14 -6.25 20.64 0.37
N ARG A 15 -7.45 20.91 0.90
CA ARG A 15 -7.83 20.49 2.26
C ARG A 15 -7.81 18.97 2.43
N ARG A 16 -8.27 18.21 1.44
CA ARG A 16 -8.22 16.73 1.47
C ARG A 16 -6.79 16.21 1.45
N ILE A 17 -5.93 16.72 0.58
CA ILE A 17 -4.52 16.31 0.50
C ILE A 17 -3.83 16.61 1.83
N LEU A 18 -3.97 17.84 2.34
CA LEU A 18 -3.37 18.23 3.63
C LEU A 18 -3.89 17.37 4.78
N LYS A 19 -5.20 17.06 4.82
CA LYS A 19 -5.78 16.20 5.84
C LYS A 19 -5.22 14.77 5.76
N MET A 20 -5.13 14.19 4.56
CA MET A 20 -4.55 12.86 4.36
C MET A 20 -3.07 12.82 4.77
N THR A 21 -2.28 13.82 4.36
CA THR A 21 -0.88 13.94 4.75
C THR A 21 -0.74 14.08 6.27
N TYR A 22 -1.55 14.93 6.89
CA TYR A 22 -1.52 15.12 8.35
C TYR A 22 -1.89 13.85 9.10
N GLN A 23 -2.94 13.15 8.68
CA GLN A 23 -3.34 11.86 9.26
C GLN A 23 -2.23 10.81 9.12
N HIS A 24 -1.61 10.73 7.95
CA HIS A 24 -0.49 9.83 7.70
C HIS A 24 0.71 10.14 8.59
N SER A 25 1.17 11.39 8.61
CA SER A 25 2.31 11.83 9.40
C SER A 25 2.08 11.65 10.90
N ARG A 26 0.85 11.95 11.38
CA ARG A 26 0.48 11.75 12.77
C ARG A 26 0.48 10.27 13.16
N GLY A 27 -0.04 9.39 12.30
CA GLY A 27 0.03 7.94 12.50
C GLY A 27 1.48 7.48 12.64
N LEU A 28 2.35 7.87 11.71
CA LEU A 28 3.77 7.50 11.76
C LEU A 28 4.46 8.03 13.04
N ALA A 29 4.18 9.27 13.45
CA ALA A 29 4.73 9.84 14.66
C ALA A 29 4.28 9.06 15.91
N MET A 30 2.99 8.74 16.02
CA MET A 30 2.47 7.94 17.14
C MET A 30 3.10 6.54 17.17
N PHE A 31 3.27 5.90 16.00
CA PHE A 31 3.95 4.60 15.91
C PHE A 31 5.39 4.67 16.42
N VAL A 32 6.17 5.65 15.98
CA VAL A 32 7.57 5.81 16.41
C VAL A 32 7.66 6.09 17.92
N THR A 33 6.77 6.91 18.46
CA THR A 33 6.73 7.20 19.90
C THR A 33 6.41 5.94 20.71
N ILE A 34 5.37 5.19 20.33
CA ILE A 34 5.01 3.94 21.00
C ILE A 34 6.17 2.92 20.90
N TYR A 35 6.69 2.70 19.69
CA TYR A 35 7.80 1.79 19.44
C TYR A 35 9.02 2.09 20.32
N LYS A 36 9.48 3.35 20.32
CA LYS A 36 10.64 3.76 21.13
C LYS A 36 10.35 3.70 22.63
N SER A 37 9.16 4.11 23.07
CA SER A 37 8.78 4.02 24.48
C SER A 37 8.79 2.56 24.96
N MET A 38 8.30 1.64 24.13
CA MET A 38 8.24 0.22 24.45
C MET A 38 9.62 -0.44 24.47
N LEU A 39 10.52 -0.03 23.56
CA LEU A 39 11.92 -0.45 23.62
C LEU A 39 12.63 0.05 24.88
N LEU A 40 12.43 1.31 25.26
CA LEU A 40 13.01 1.87 26.49
C LEU A 40 12.50 1.16 27.74
N VAL A 41 11.21 0.84 27.80
CA VAL A 41 10.61 0.06 28.89
C VAL A 41 11.22 -1.35 28.94
N GLN A 42 11.30 -2.05 27.80
CA GLN A 42 11.89 -3.38 27.74
C GLN A 42 13.37 -3.39 28.14
N LYS A 43 14.14 -2.39 27.69
CA LYS A 43 15.54 -2.20 28.07
C LYS A 43 15.70 -1.97 29.56
N LYS A 44 14.82 -1.17 30.18
CA LYS A 44 14.85 -0.89 31.61
C LYS A 44 14.50 -2.12 32.46
N ILE A 45 13.65 -3.02 31.95
CA ILE A 45 13.23 -4.26 32.64
C ILE A 45 14.28 -5.37 32.48
N LYS A 46 14.78 -5.59 31.26
CA LYS A 46 15.67 -6.73 30.94
C LYS A 46 17.17 -6.43 31.05
N GLY A 47 17.58 -5.15 31.07
CA GLY A 47 18.98 -4.73 31.14
C GLY A 47 19.79 -4.88 29.83
N PHE A 48 19.40 -5.79 28.94
CA PHE A 48 20.03 -6.01 27.63
C PHE A 48 19.02 -5.86 26.48
N GLU A 49 19.49 -5.45 25.30
CA GLU A 49 18.66 -5.37 24.09
C GLU A 49 18.66 -6.72 23.37
N HIS A 50 17.50 -7.38 23.28
CA HIS A 50 17.34 -8.59 22.50
C HIS A 50 16.69 -8.31 21.15
N ASN A 51 17.08 -9.06 20.11
CA ASN A 51 16.56 -8.84 18.75
C ASN A 51 15.01 -9.00 18.67
N THR A 52 14.44 -9.83 19.54
CA THR A 52 13.00 -10.08 19.68
C THR A 52 12.23 -8.90 20.24
N ASP A 53 12.88 -8.02 21.01
CA ASP A 53 12.22 -6.87 21.64
C ASP A 53 11.74 -5.86 20.57
N SER A 54 12.48 -5.78 19.46
CA SER A 54 12.10 -4.98 18.28
C SER A 54 10.87 -5.53 17.56
N LEU A 55 10.73 -6.86 17.48
CA LEU A 55 9.56 -7.51 16.90
C LEU A 55 8.31 -7.29 17.75
N ILE A 56 8.42 -7.45 19.06
CA ILE A 56 7.30 -7.28 19.99
C ILE A 56 6.85 -5.81 20.03
N ALA A 57 7.80 -4.87 20.14
CA ALA A 57 7.49 -3.44 20.12
C ALA A 57 6.85 -3.01 18.78
N GLY A 58 7.36 -3.53 17.67
CA GLY A 58 6.81 -3.28 16.34
C GLY A 58 5.40 -3.83 16.16
N PHE A 59 5.14 -5.05 16.65
CA PHE A 59 3.82 -5.68 16.58
C PHE A 59 2.77 -4.90 17.39
N VAL A 60 3.09 -4.57 18.63
CA VAL A 60 2.17 -3.85 19.53
C VAL A 60 1.92 -2.43 19.01
N GLY A 61 2.97 -1.70 18.63
CA GLY A 61 2.84 -0.36 18.05
C GLY A 61 2.04 -0.37 16.75
N GLY A 62 2.24 -1.38 15.90
CA GLY A 62 1.52 -1.54 14.65
C GLY A 62 0.03 -1.78 14.87
N TYR A 63 -0.32 -2.68 15.79
CA TYR A 63 -1.71 -2.97 16.14
C TYR A 63 -2.44 -1.75 16.71
N ILE A 64 -1.80 -1.00 17.61
CA ILE A 64 -2.42 0.17 18.27
C ILE A 64 -2.63 1.32 17.27
N VAL A 65 -1.67 1.57 16.38
CA VAL A 65 -1.70 2.76 15.51
C VAL A 65 -2.41 2.51 14.18
N PHE A 66 -2.23 1.33 13.60
CA PHE A 66 -2.74 0.99 12.27
C PHE A 66 -3.84 -0.07 12.30
N GLY A 67 -4.37 -0.43 13.47
CA GLY A 67 -5.43 -1.43 13.61
C GLY A 67 -6.78 -1.01 13.03
N GLU A 68 -7.02 0.30 12.87
CA GLU A 68 -8.25 0.78 12.24
C GLU A 68 -8.23 0.54 10.73
N ASN A 69 -9.27 -0.12 10.23
CA ASN A 69 -9.50 -0.34 8.81
C ASN A 69 -10.02 0.95 8.14
N ASN A 70 -9.09 1.86 7.83
CA ASN A 70 -9.37 3.05 7.05
C ASN A 70 -8.58 3.03 5.73
N ASN A 71 -9.04 3.78 4.71
CA ASN A 71 -8.41 3.78 3.38
C ASN A 71 -6.92 4.17 3.40
N ILE A 72 -6.49 5.01 4.35
CA ILE A 72 -5.10 5.47 4.48
C ILE A 72 -4.24 4.36 5.12
N ASN A 73 -4.69 3.77 6.21
CA ASN A 73 -4.07 2.66 6.92
C ASN A 73 -3.95 1.45 6.00
N ASN A 74 -5.00 1.09 5.27
CA ASN A 74 -4.94 0.00 4.28
C ASN A 74 -3.85 0.24 3.23
N GLN A 75 -3.75 1.46 2.70
CA GLN A 75 -2.68 1.78 1.73
C GLN A 75 -1.29 1.64 2.35
N ILE A 76 -1.09 2.15 3.56
CA ILE A 76 0.20 2.06 4.28
C ILE A 76 0.55 0.61 4.58
N VAL A 77 -0.39 -0.15 5.15
CA VAL A 77 -0.19 -1.54 5.57
C VAL A 77 0.08 -2.42 4.36
N LEU A 78 -0.73 -2.33 3.29
CA LEU A 78 -0.50 -3.11 2.07
C LEU A 78 0.83 -2.73 1.39
N TYR A 79 1.18 -1.45 1.37
CA TYR A 79 2.47 -0.98 0.86
C TYR A 79 3.63 -1.59 1.66
N CYS A 80 3.62 -1.45 2.99
CA CYS A 80 4.64 -2.01 3.87
C CYS A 80 4.70 -3.54 3.76
N PHE A 81 3.54 -4.21 3.73
CA PHE A 81 3.46 -5.66 3.57
C PHE A 81 4.19 -6.14 2.32
N SER A 82 3.92 -5.52 1.16
CA SER A 82 4.59 -5.89 -0.09
C SER A 82 6.13 -5.74 0.01
N ARG A 83 6.60 -4.66 0.65
CA ARG A 83 8.04 -4.39 0.83
C ARG A 83 8.69 -5.38 1.81
N VAL A 84 7.99 -5.72 2.89
CA VAL A 84 8.47 -6.71 3.87
C VAL A 84 8.53 -8.09 3.23
N MET A 85 7.53 -8.52 2.47
CA MET A 85 7.54 -9.80 1.76
C MET A 85 8.71 -9.90 0.78
N VAL A 86 8.98 -8.86 -0.01
CA VAL A 86 10.15 -8.81 -0.90
C VAL A 86 11.45 -8.83 -0.10
N GLY A 87 11.51 -8.14 1.05
CA GLY A 87 12.65 -8.16 1.96
C GLY A 87 12.91 -9.55 2.55
N LEU A 88 11.86 -10.27 2.96
CA LEU A 88 11.93 -11.64 3.47
C LEU A 88 12.38 -12.61 2.37
N ALA A 89 11.86 -12.48 1.16
CA ALA A 89 12.32 -13.27 0.02
C ALA A 89 13.82 -13.06 -0.26
N LYS A 90 14.28 -11.80 -0.23
CA LYS A 90 15.72 -11.47 -0.35
C LYS A 90 16.55 -12.02 0.81
N LEU A 91 16.00 -12.02 2.03
CA LEU A 91 16.67 -12.59 3.21
C LEU A 91 16.81 -14.12 3.08
N ALA A 92 15.78 -14.82 2.60
CA ALA A 92 15.82 -16.25 2.35
C ALA A 92 16.88 -16.61 1.31
N VAL A 93 16.96 -15.83 0.23
CA VAL A 93 18.01 -15.91 -0.78
C VAL A 93 19.40 -15.67 -0.17
N LYS A 94 19.54 -14.63 0.67
CA LYS A 94 20.82 -14.31 1.32
C LYS A 94 21.30 -15.41 2.28
N ARG A 95 20.37 -16.13 2.90
CA ARG A 95 20.66 -17.27 3.79
C ARG A 95 20.83 -18.60 3.03
N GLU A 96 20.93 -18.54 1.70
CA GLU A 96 21.09 -19.71 0.82
C GLU A 96 19.97 -20.76 0.93
N LEU A 97 18.82 -20.38 1.49
CA LEU A 97 17.66 -21.27 1.60
C LEU A 97 16.99 -21.51 0.23
N ILE A 98 17.17 -20.57 -0.71
CA ILE A 98 16.59 -20.62 -2.05
C ILE A 98 17.64 -20.12 -3.05
N PRO A 99 17.93 -20.87 -4.14
CA PRO A 99 18.86 -20.43 -5.18
C PRO A 99 18.30 -19.19 -5.89
N GLN A 100 19.16 -18.22 -6.24
CA GLN A 100 18.76 -16.99 -6.93
C GLN A 100 18.23 -17.30 -8.34
N PRO A 101 16.92 -17.17 -8.61
CA PRO A 101 16.38 -17.40 -9.93
C PRO A 101 16.69 -16.19 -10.84
N LYS A 102 17.33 -16.42 -11.99
CA LYS A 102 17.71 -15.36 -12.96
C LYS A 102 16.54 -14.49 -13.45
N TYR A 103 15.32 -15.03 -13.51
CA TYR A 103 14.12 -14.35 -14.02
C TYR A 103 13.03 -14.12 -12.95
N SER A 104 13.42 -14.07 -11.67
CA SER A 104 12.48 -13.98 -10.54
C SER A 104 11.44 -12.88 -10.69
N PHE A 105 11.88 -11.68 -11.09
CA PHE A 105 10.99 -10.52 -11.20
C PHE A 105 10.03 -10.63 -12.39
N SER A 106 10.51 -11.14 -13.52
CA SER A 106 9.68 -11.29 -14.73
C SER A 106 8.55 -12.29 -14.52
N VAL A 107 8.84 -13.43 -13.88
CA VAL A 107 7.82 -14.44 -13.56
C VAL A 107 6.83 -13.90 -12.54
N PHE A 108 7.32 -13.22 -11.49
CA PHE A 108 6.45 -12.56 -10.51
C PHE A 108 5.52 -11.52 -11.15
N ALA A 109 6.05 -10.67 -12.05
CA ALA A 109 5.27 -9.66 -12.75
C ALA A 109 4.22 -10.29 -13.67
N ALA A 110 4.59 -11.30 -14.44
CA ALA A 110 3.68 -12.02 -15.34
C ALA A 110 2.52 -12.66 -14.57
N MET A 111 2.81 -13.37 -13.47
CA MET A 111 1.77 -13.96 -12.63
C MET A 111 0.88 -12.90 -11.98
N THR A 112 1.46 -11.82 -11.47
CA THR A 112 0.70 -10.73 -10.84
C THR A 112 -0.29 -10.13 -11.85
N TRP A 113 0.15 -9.84 -13.07
CA TRP A 113 -0.72 -9.29 -14.11
C TRP A 113 -1.77 -10.29 -14.60
N ALA A 114 -1.42 -11.57 -14.75
CA ALA A 114 -2.39 -12.61 -15.09
C ALA A 114 -3.53 -12.68 -14.06
N LEU A 115 -3.18 -12.64 -12.76
CA LEU A 115 -4.16 -12.62 -11.67
C LEU A 115 -5.01 -11.34 -11.69
N VAL A 116 -4.40 -10.17 -11.87
CA VAL A 116 -5.14 -8.89 -11.97
C VAL A 116 -6.17 -8.94 -13.09
N MET A 117 -5.77 -9.40 -14.28
CA MET A 117 -6.68 -9.49 -15.44
C MET A 117 -7.78 -10.52 -15.22
N TRP A 118 -7.46 -11.67 -14.62
CA TRP A 118 -8.44 -12.70 -14.30
C TRP A 118 -9.48 -12.21 -13.30
N LEU A 119 -9.03 -11.56 -12.21
CA LEU A 119 -9.89 -10.99 -11.17
C LEU A 119 -10.74 -9.85 -11.71
N PHE A 120 -10.19 -9.00 -12.58
CA PHE A 120 -10.94 -7.93 -13.23
C PHE A 120 -12.05 -8.42 -14.18
N ARG A 121 -11.93 -9.64 -14.72
CA ARG A 121 -12.95 -10.21 -15.60
C ARG A 121 -14.00 -11.04 -14.86
N HIS A 122 -13.64 -11.70 -13.76
CA HIS A 122 -14.55 -12.58 -13.01
C HIS A 122 -15.13 -11.92 -11.75
N ASP A 123 -14.34 -11.17 -10.97
CA ASP A 123 -14.72 -10.65 -9.65
C ASP A 123 -14.15 -9.24 -9.39
N ARG A 124 -14.68 -8.26 -10.12
CA ARG A 124 -14.19 -6.87 -10.11
C ARG A 124 -14.22 -6.19 -8.74
N ASP A 125 -15.22 -6.52 -7.94
CA ASP A 125 -15.47 -5.87 -6.65
C ASP A 125 -14.45 -6.26 -5.57
N THR A 126 -13.64 -7.28 -5.83
CA THR A 126 -12.57 -7.72 -4.94
C THR A 126 -11.26 -6.93 -5.16
N LEU A 127 -11.14 -6.21 -6.28
CA LEU A 127 -9.96 -5.40 -6.57
C LEU A 127 -9.96 -4.11 -5.77
N GLN A 128 -8.76 -3.62 -5.46
CA GLN A 128 -8.62 -2.31 -4.84
C GLN A 128 -9.27 -1.25 -5.74
N ASN A 129 -10.15 -0.42 -5.15
CA ASN A 129 -10.93 0.62 -5.86
C ASN A 129 -10.10 1.46 -6.85
N SER A 130 -8.84 1.76 -6.52
CA SER A 130 -7.95 2.52 -7.41
C SER A 130 -7.58 1.75 -8.68
N LEU A 131 -7.29 0.45 -8.57
CA LEU A 131 -6.94 -0.40 -9.70
C LEU A 131 -8.17 -0.69 -10.56
N GLN A 132 -9.31 -0.96 -9.93
CA GLN A 132 -10.60 -1.14 -10.61
C GLN A 132 -10.97 0.09 -11.44
N SER A 133 -10.87 1.30 -10.86
CA SER A 133 -11.18 2.54 -11.58
C SER A 133 -10.26 2.75 -12.79
N SER A 134 -8.96 2.47 -12.65
CA SER A 134 -8.01 2.59 -13.77
C SER A 134 -8.27 1.56 -14.86
N MET A 135 -8.60 0.31 -14.51
CA MET A 135 -8.89 -0.73 -15.50
C MET A 135 -10.24 -0.52 -16.19
N GLN A 136 -11.27 -0.07 -15.48
CA GLN A 136 -12.56 0.30 -16.08
C GLN A 136 -12.38 1.38 -17.14
N TYR A 137 -11.67 2.46 -16.78
CA TYR A 137 -11.37 3.54 -17.71
C TYR A 137 -10.59 3.06 -18.93
N LEU A 138 -9.54 2.25 -18.73
CA LEU A 138 -8.67 1.81 -19.82
C LEU A 138 -9.29 0.76 -20.73
N TYR A 139 -10.10 -0.17 -20.20
CA TYR A 139 -10.56 -1.34 -20.95
C TYR A 139 -12.03 -1.33 -21.33
N ASN A 140 -12.90 -0.62 -20.60
CA ASN A 140 -14.34 -0.61 -20.87
C ASN A 140 -14.79 0.75 -21.39
N ASP A 141 -14.33 1.85 -20.77
CA ASP A 141 -14.74 3.18 -21.20
C ASP A 141 -13.98 3.62 -22.48
N SER A 142 -12.90 2.91 -22.81
CA SER A 142 -12.20 2.99 -24.10
C SER A 142 -12.95 2.31 -25.26
N ASP A 143 -14.05 1.59 -25.05
CA ASP A 143 -14.79 0.96 -26.16
C ASP A 143 -15.88 1.89 -26.75
N VAL A 144 -16.14 3.05 -26.12
CA VAL A 144 -17.22 4.00 -26.50
C VAL A 144 -16.68 5.25 -27.22
N PHE A 145 -15.57 5.12 -27.97
CA PHE A 145 -14.90 6.26 -28.63
C PHE A 145 -15.72 6.86 -29.79
N ASP A 146 -16.38 8.00 -29.55
CA ASP A 146 -17.04 8.76 -30.63
C ASP A 146 -16.26 10.03 -31.11
N SER A 147 -15.34 10.65 -30.34
CA SER A 147 -14.54 11.78 -30.86
C SER A 147 -13.37 12.26 -29.97
N VAL A 148 -12.37 12.93 -30.56
CA VAL A 148 -11.17 13.52 -29.90
C VAL A 148 -11.53 14.59 -28.85
N ARG A 149 -12.74 15.18 -28.93
CA ARG A 149 -13.26 16.15 -27.93
C ARG A 149 -13.64 15.49 -26.60
N ASN A 150 -13.99 14.19 -26.62
CA ASN A 150 -14.24 13.39 -25.41
C ASN A 150 -12.93 13.05 -24.66
N TRP A 151 -11.80 12.97 -25.36
CA TRP A 151 -10.49 12.65 -24.75
C TRP A 151 -10.01 13.69 -23.73
N ILE A 152 -10.37 14.98 -23.90
CA ILE A 152 -9.91 16.08 -23.02
C ILE A 152 -11.00 16.55 -22.04
N ILE A 153 -12.27 16.48 -22.43
CA ILE A 153 -13.35 17.21 -21.73
C ILE A 153 -14.47 16.28 -21.25
N TYR A 154 -14.67 15.12 -21.85
CA TYR A 154 -15.84 14.28 -21.58
C TYR A 154 -15.54 12.78 -21.68
N ASN A 155 -15.37 12.12 -20.54
CA ASN A 155 -15.81 10.75 -20.41
C ASN A 155 -16.71 10.68 -19.18
N LYS A 156 -17.93 10.20 -19.38
CA LYS A 156 -18.99 10.23 -18.37
C LYS A 156 -18.73 9.14 -17.34
#